data_AF-A0A1V5NBQ9-F1
#
_entry.id   AF-A0A1V5NBQ9-F1
#
_cell.length_a   1.000
_cell.length_b   1.000
_cell.length_c   1.000
_cell.angle_alpha   90.00
_cell.angle_beta   90.00
_cell.angle_gamma   90.00
#
_symmetry.space_group_name_H-M   'P 1'
#
loop_
_entity.id
_entity.type
_entity.pdbx_description
1 polymer ?
#
loop_
_entity_poly.entity_id
_entity_poly.type
_entity_poly.pdbx_seq_one_letter_code
_entity_poly.pdbx_strand_id
1 'polypeptide(L)' 'MFTQILKDTALVNFSMKKRGSPHYIQFFSDPDDPHFIIIELRKQKGGAIVTTHYVLKSDLNQWQSMYEKDGYKQQEAEQ' A
#
# COMPACT_ATOMS: atom_id res chain seq x y z
N MET A 1 -7.15 28.14 15.25
CA MET A 1 -6.03 27.20 15.38
C MET A 1 -6.45 25.88 14.77
N PHE A 2 -6.19 25.70 13.47
CA PHE A 2 -6.39 24.42 12.80
C PHE A 2 -5.14 23.58 13.00
N THR A 3 -5.33 22.46 13.65
CA THR A 3 -4.31 21.50 14.03
C THR A 3 -3.70 20.86 12.79
N GLN A 4 -2.37 20.88 12.74
CA GLN A 4 -1.54 19.87 12.09
C GLN A 4 -1.54 19.78 10.55
N ILE A 5 -0.74 20.64 9.90
CA ILE A 5 -0.04 20.25 8.67
C ILE A 5 1.12 19.35 9.12
N LEU A 6 0.86 18.05 9.26
CA LEU A 6 1.88 17.05 9.54
C LEU A 6 2.69 16.80 8.26
N LYS A 7 3.87 17.42 8.23
CA LYS A 7 5.15 16.86 7.80
C LYS A 7 5.08 15.91 6.60
N ASP A 8 5.50 16.41 5.44
CA ASP A 8 5.95 15.66 4.27
C ASP A 8 7.07 14.65 4.61
N THR A 9 6.69 13.58 5.30
CA THR A 9 7.54 12.43 5.62
C THR A 9 7.14 11.28 4.71
N ALA A 10 7.19 11.50 3.39
CA ALA A 10 6.93 10.50 2.35
C ALA A 10 5.90 9.44 2.76
N LEU A 11 4.65 9.87 3.04
CA LEU A 11 3.57 8.94 3.36
C LEU A 11 3.41 8.00 2.17
N VAL A 12 3.66 6.72 2.40
CA VAL A 12 3.31 5.70 1.43
C VAL A 12 1.80 5.57 1.50
N ASN A 13 1.11 5.77 0.38
CA ASN A 13 -0.32 5.49 0.28
C ASN A 13 -0.68 5.27 -1.18
N PHE A 14 -0.58 4.02 -1.63
CA PHE A 14 -0.98 3.66 -2.98
C PHE A 14 -1.52 2.23 -3.03
N SER A 15 -2.22 1.90 -4.12
CA SER A 15 -2.75 0.57 -4.35
C SER A 15 -2.24 -0.02 -5.65
N MET A 16 -2.19 -1.34 -5.72
CA MET A 16 -1.86 -2.08 -6.93
C MET A 16 -2.97 -3.07 -7.27
N LYS A 17 -3.34 -3.13 -8.56
CA LYS A 17 -4.38 -4.03 -9.07
C LYS A 17 -3.86 -4.82 -10.26
N LYS A 18 -4.32 -6.06 -10.39
CA LYS A 18 -4.09 -6.92 -11.55
C LYS A 18 -5.42 -7.19 -12.23
N ARG A 19 -5.49 -6.95 -13.54
CA ARG A 19 -6.71 -7.22 -14.33
C ARG A 19 -7.11 -8.69 -14.18
N GLY A 20 -8.36 -8.94 -13.80
CA GLY A 20 -8.88 -10.29 -13.59
C GLY A 20 -8.48 -10.95 -12.26
N SER A 21 -7.65 -10.30 -11.44
CA SER A 21 -7.40 -10.78 -10.07
C SER A 21 -8.59 -10.43 -9.17
N PRO A 22 -9.05 -11.34 -8.30
CA PRO A 22 -10.04 -11.00 -7.28
C PRO A 22 -9.46 -10.17 -6.13
N HIS A 23 -8.15 -9.89 -6.16
CA HIS A 23 -7.44 -9.17 -5.11
C HIS A 23 -6.85 -7.83 -5.59
N TYR A 24 -6.61 -6.95 -4.63
CA TYR A 24 -5.79 -5.75 -4.77
C TYR A 24 -4.85 -5.62 -3.58
N ILE A 25 -3.75 -4.90 -3.76
CA ILE A 25 -2.76 -4.67 -2.72
C ILE A 25 -2.85 -3.21 -2.31
N GLN A 26 -2.88 -2.94 -1.03
CA GLN A 26 -2.76 -1.59 -0.47
C GLN A 26 -1.41 -1.46 0.24
N PHE A 27 -0.68 -0.40 -0.05
CA PHE A 27 0.53 0.00 0.64
C PHE A 27 0.23 1.27 1.41
N PHE A 28 0.50 1.28 2.71
CA PHE A 28 0.40 2.49 3.51
C PHE A 28 1.48 2.54 4.60
N SER A 29 1.93 3.74 4.95
CA SER A 29 2.82 3.93 6.10
C SER A 29 2.09 3.61 7.40
N ASP A 30 2.79 2.99 8.35
CA ASP A 30 2.27 2.80 9.69
C ASP A 30 2.07 4.17 10.36
N PRO A 31 0.89 4.43 10.98
CA PRO A 31 0.59 5.73 11.58
C PRO A 31 1.40 6.02 12.85
N ASP A 32 1.86 4.98 13.53
CA ASP A 32 2.60 5.06 14.79
C ASP A 32 4.12 5.03 14.55
N ASP A 33 4.60 4.36 13.49
CA ASP A 33 6.02 4.33 13.11
C ASP A 33 6.29 4.47 11.59
N PRO A 34 6.71 5.67 11.11
CA PRO A 34 7.00 5.91 9.69
C PRO A 34 8.13 5.08 9.07
N HIS A 35 8.92 4.35 9.87
CA HIS A 35 9.94 3.43 9.35
C HIS A 35 9.34 2.12 8.83
N PHE A 36 8.09 1.83 9.20
CA PHE A 36 7.36 0.66 8.74
C PHE A 36 6.30 1.05 7.72
N ILE A 37 6.01 0.08 6.86
CA ILE A 37 4.87 0.10 5.96
C ILE A 37 4.04 -1.15 6.19
N ILE A 38 2.74 -0.98 6.01
CA ILE A 38 1.76 -2.04 6.06
C ILE A 38 1.34 -2.33 4.62
N ILE A 39 1.42 -3.60 4.24
CA ILE A 39 1.02 -4.09 2.93
C ILE A 39 -0.13 -5.06 3.14
N GLU A 40 -1.30 -4.72 2.63
CA GLU A 40 -2.49 -5.55 2.76
C GLU A 40 -2.92 -6.10 1.41
N LEU A 41 -3.09 -7.41 1.34
CA LEU A 41 -3.79 -8.06 0.25
C LEU A 41 -5.27 -8.14 0.62
N ARG A 42 -6.12 -7.51 -0.20
CA ARG A 42 -7.57 -7.42 0.05
C ARG A 42 -8.37 -7.99 -1.10
N LYS A 43 -9.54 -8.56 -0.81
CA LYS A 43 -10.52 -8.93 -1.82
C LYS A 43 -11.14 -7.67 -2.43
N GLN A 44 -11.17 -7.59 -3.77
CA GLN A 44 -11.84 -6.49 -4.48
C GLN A 44 -13.33 -6.44 -4.13
N LYS A 45 -13.97 -7.61 -4.06
CA LYS A 45 -15.35 -7.73 -3.62
C LYS A 45 -15.40 -7.80 -2.08
N GLY A 46 -15.87 -6.72 -1.47
CA GLY A 46 -16.12 -6.64 -0.03
C GLY A 46 -14.93 -6.20 0.83
N GLY A 47 -13.75 -5.98 0.26
CA GLY A 47 -12.62 -5.34 0.94
C GLY A 47 -11.97 -6.15 2.06
N ALA A 48 -12.36 -7.42 2.23
CA ALA A 48 -11.84 -8.30 3.28
C ALA A 48 -10.33 -8.50 3.12
N ILE A 49 -9.60 -8.33 4.21
CA ILE A 49 -8.15 -8.57 4.28
C ILE A 49 -7.92 -10.08 4.20
N VAL A 50 -7.11 -10.49 3.24
CA VAL A 50 -6.65 -11.87 3.07
C VAL A 50 -5.36 -12.07 3.85
N THR A 51 -4.45 -11.11 3.75
CA THR A 51 -3.12 -11.14 4.35
C THR A 51 -2.65 -9.72 4.62
N THR A 52 -1.85 -9.56 5.67
CA THR A 52 -1.15 -8.33 6.04
C THR A 52 0.33 -8.63 6.23
N HIS A 53 1.19 -7.79 5.67
CA HIS A 53 2.62 -7.77 5.93
C HIS A 53 3.01 -6.46 6.61
N TYR A 54 3.89 -6.56 7.60
CA TYR A 54 4.53 -5.43 8.26
C TYR A 54 6.01 -5.47 7.91
N VAL A 55 6.47 -4.47 7.16
CA VAL A 55 7.83 -4.48 6.60
C VAL A 55 8.49 -3.13 6.72
N LEU A 56 9.81 -3.09 6.61
CA LEU A 56 10.56 -1.85 6.63
C LEU A 56 10.25 -1.03 5.37
N LYS A 57 10.19 0.29 5.54
CA LYS A 57 10.03 1.23 4.43
C LYS A 57 11.16 1.15 3.42
N SER A 58 12.37 0.75 3.84
CA SER A 58 13.51 0.48 2.95
C SER A 58 13.22 -0.62 1.92
N ASP A 59 12.33 -1.56 2.26
CA ASP A 59 12.04 -2.72 1.45
C ASP A 59 10.86 -2.47 0.49
N LEU A 60 10.23 -1.28 0.55
CA LEU A 60 9.08 -0.92 -0.28
C LEU A 60 9.28 -1.26 -1.75
N ASN A 61 10.43 -0.84 -2.31
CA ASN A 61 10.73 -1.04 -3.72
C ASN A 61 10.86 -2.52 -4.09
N GLN A 62 11.37 -3.35 -3.17
CA GLN A 62 11.47 -4.80 -3.36
C GLN A 62 10.07 -5.43 -3.40
N TRP A 63 9.20 -5.06 -2.47
CA TRP A 63 7.83 -5.55 -2.41
C TRP A 63 7.00 -5.09 -3.61
N GLN A 64 7.10 -3.82 -3.99
CA GLN A 64 6.47 -3.30 -5.20
C GLN A 64 6.94 -4.08 -6.44
N SER A 65 8.25 -4.25 -6.60
CA SER A 65 8.83 -5.01 -7.72
C SER A 65 8.34 -6.46 -7.78
N MET A 66 8.12 -7.10 -6.61
CA MET A 66 7.56 -8.45 -6.55
C MET A 66 6.15 -8.49 -7.13
N TYR A 67 5.25 -7.60 -6.69
CA TYR A 67 3.88 -7.55 -7.21
C TYR A 67 3.80 -7.09 -8.66
N GLU A 68 4.70 -6.21 -9.10
CA GLU A 68 4.81 -5.81 -10.51
C GLU A 68 5.16 -7.01 -11.40
N LYS A 69 6.11 -7.86 -10.96
CA LYS A 69 6.44 -9.12 -11.66
C LYS A 69 5.27 -10.10 -11.70
N ASP A 70 4.44 -10.11 -10.67
CA ASP A 70 3.19 -10.90 -10.64
C ASP A 70 2.08 -10.31 -11.54
N GLY A 71 2.31 -9.16 -12.17
CA GLY A 71 1.39 -8.51 -13.10
C GLY A 71 0.41 -7.54 -12.44
N TYR A 72 0.64 -7.17 -11.18
CA TYR A 72 -0.07 -6.04 -10.56
C TYR A 72 0.52 -4.72 -11.04
N LYS A 73 -0.34 -3.71 -11.16
CA LYS A 73 0.06 -2.37 -11.58
C LYS A 73 -0.42 -1.35 -10.57
N GLN A 74 0.44 -0.40 -10.24
CA GLN A 74 0.04 0.74 -9.43
C GLN A 74 -1.15 1.45 -10.07
N GLN A 75 -2.12 1.82 -9.25
CA GLN A 75 -3.24 2.66 -9.66
C GLN A 75 -2.88 4.10 -9.30
N GLU A 76 -2.98 5.00 -10.28
CA GLU A 76 -3.00 6.42 -9.98
C GLU A 76 -4.27 6.70 -9.16
N ALA A 77 -4.15 7.52 -8.12
CA ALA A 77 -5.32 7.99 -7.40
C ALA A 77 -6.17 8.82 -8.37
N GLU A 78 -7.30 8.28 -8.83
CA GLU A 78 -8.36 9.13 -9.39
C GLU A 78 -8.80 10.07 -8.27
N GLN A 79 -8.43 11.35 -8.42
CA GLN A 79 -8.76 12.46 -7.52
C GLN A 79 -10.24 12.79 -7.62
#